data_AF-A0A917AI13-F1
#
_entry.id   AF-A0A917AI13-F1
#
_cell.length_a   1.000
_cell.length_b   1.000
_cell.length_c   1.000
_cell.angle_alpha   90.00
_cell.angle_beta   90.00
_cell.angle_gamma   90.00
#
_symmetry.space_group_name_H-M   'P 1'
#
loop_
_entity.id
_entity.type
_entity.pdbx_description
1 polymer ?
#
loop_
_entity_poly.entity_id
_entity_poly.type
_entity_poly.pdbx_seq_one_letter_code
_entity_poly.pdbx_strand_id
1 'polypeptide(L)'
;MEPGNSAGTITQFIPLIVTGLALLALAWPMTKRKGLPAGYAILCFLPLIGVLVLIWIASKPDKELLERVAKIEGSQRIKTDRAEGDAS
;
A
#
# COMPACT_ATOMS: atom_id res chain seq x y z
N MET A 1 -15.00 45.34 13.40
CA MET A 1 -14.36 44.19 12.72
C MET A 1 -13.14 43.84 13.53
N GLU A 2 -13.24 42.88 14.45
CA GLU A 2 -12.08 42.44 15.24
C GLU A 2 -11.09 41.70 14.35
N PRO A 3 -9.83 42.16 14.23
CA PRO A 3 -8.78 41.41 13.57
C PRO A 3 -8.09 40.56 14.64
N GLY A 4 -8.53 39.32 14.85
CA GLY A 4 -7.89 38.56 15.93
C GLY A 4 -8.48 37.21 16.28
N ASN A 5 -8.78 36.35 15.31
CA ASN A 5 -8.99 34.94 15.67
C ASN A 5 -8.53 33.92 14.60
N SER A 6 -7.55 34.28 13.77
CA SER A 6 -6.96 33.34 12.81
C SER A 6 -6.27 32.16 13.50
N ALA A 7 -5.84 32.33 14.75
CA ALA A 7 -5.23 31.28 15.56
C ALA A 7 -6.23 30.14 15.89
N GLY A 8 -7.48 30.45 16.24
CA GLY A 8 -8.52 29.45 16.47
C GLY A 8 -8.84 28.64 15.21
N THR A 9 -8.84 29.30 14.05
CA THR A 9 -9.14 28.70 12.75
C THR A 9 -8.06 27.75 12.25
N ILE A 10 -6.79 27.91 12.64
CA ILE A 10 -5.70 26.98 12.27
C ILE A 10 -5.66 25.79 13.24
N THR A 11 -5.95 26.04 14.51
CA THR A 11 -5.90 25.02 15.57
C THR A 11 -6.89 23.87 15.32
N GLN A 12 -8.05 24.15 14.73
CA GLN A 12 -9.04 23.11 14.36
C GLN A 12 -8.57 22.13 13.28
N PHE A 13 -7.53 22.48 12.50
CA PHE A 13 -6.95 21.59 11.48
C PHE A 13 -5.80 20.74 12.00
N ILE A 14 -5.29 21.00 13.22
CA ILE A 14 -4.23 20.20 13.84
C ILE A 14 -4.60 18.71 13.91
N PRO A 15 -5.83 18.30 14.34
CA PRO A 15 -6.20 16.89 14.36
C PRO A 15 -6.17 16.26 12.97
N LEU A 16 -6.57 17.01 11.93
CA LEU A 16 -6.57 16.56 10.55
C LEU A 16 -5.13 16.34 10.04
N ILE A 17 -4.23 17.27 10.34
CA ILE A 17 -2.82 17.20 9.95
C ILE A 17 -2.13 16.05 10.68
N VAL A 18 -2.32 15.91 12.00
CA VAL A 18 -1.74 14.83 12.80
C VAL A 18 -2.24 13.47 12.31
N THR A 19 -3.53 13.33 12.03
CA THR A 19 -4.10 12.09 11.50
C THR A 19 -3.54 11.77 10.12
N GLY A 20 -3.44 12.78 9.23
CA GLY A 20 -2.84 12.60 7.90
C GLY A 20 -1.37 12.16 7.97
N LEU A 21 -0.58 12.76 8.88
CA LEU A 21 0.82 12.37 9.10
C LEU A 21 0.93 10.94 9.68
N ALA A 22 0.05 10.55 10.60
CA ALA A 22 0.03 9.21 11.16
C ALA A 22 -0.30 8.16 10.08
N LEU A 23 -1.31 8.43 9.24
CA LEU A 23 -1.67 7.56 8.12
C LEU A 23 -0.55 7.49 7.08
N LEU A 24 0.11 8.62 6.78
CA LEU A 24 1.25 8.67 5.88
C LEU A 24 2.42 7.84 6.39
N ALA A 25 2.73 7.92 7.69
CA ALA A 25 3.79 7.15 8.33
C ALA A 25 3.53 5.63 8.27
N LEU A 26 2.27 5.21 8.33
CA LEU A 26 1.86 3.80 8.16
C LEU A 26 1.83 3.38 6.68
N ALA A 27 1.40 4.26 5.78
CA ALA A 27 1.32 3.99 4.36
C ALA A 27 2.69 3.90 3.69
N TRP A 28 3.68 4.64 4.18
CA TRP A 28 5.04 4.68 3.64
C TRP A 28 5.74 3.30 3.62
N PRO A 29 5.84 2.54 4.73
CA PRO A 29 6.42 1.21 4.70
C PRO A 29 5.58 0.23 3.86
N MET A 30 4.24 0.33 3.89
CA MET A 30 3.38 -0.55 3.08
C MET A 30 3.57 -0.34 1.57
N THR A 31 3.61 0.92 1.12
CA THR A 31 3.83 1.26 -0.29
C THR A 31 5.22 0.83 -0.77
N LYS A 32 6.25 0.96 0.06
CA LYS A 32 7.61 0.45 -0.24
C LYS A 32 7.64 -1.08 -0.37
N ARG A 33 7.04 -1.82 0.57
CA ARG A 33 7.06 -3.30 0.55
C ARG A 33 6.29 -3.88 -0.62
N LYS A 34 5.15 -3.27 -0.96
CA LYS A 34 4.27 -3.72 -2.04
C LYS A 34 4.58 -3.07 -3.38
N GLY A 35 5.57 -2.16 -3.42
CA GLY A 35 6.03 -1.42 -4.59
C GLY A 35 4.92 -0.69 -5.36
N LEU A 36 4.00 -0.07 -4.62
CA LEU A 36 2.97 0.82 -5.16
C LEU A 36 3.54 2.22 -5.43
N PRO A 37 2.96 2.97 -6.38
CA PRO A 37 3.41 4.32 -6.69
C PRO A 37 3.21 5.26 -5.49
N ALA A 38 4.13 6.21 -5.32
CA ALA A 38 4.14 7.18 -4.22
C ALA A 38 2.85 8.03 -4.14
N GLY A 39 2.08 8.11 -5.23
CA GLY A 39 0.76 8.78 -5.24
C GLY A 39 -0.25 8.18 -4.25
N TYR A 40 -0.12 6.91 -3.87
CA TYR A 40 -0.99 6.31 -2.85
C TYR A 40 -0.73 6.86 -1.44
N ALA A 41 0.46 7.39 -1.18
CA ALA A 41 0.76 8.05 0.09
C ALA A 41 0.02 9.40 0.21
N ILE A 42 -0.17 10.11 -0.91
CA ILE A 42 -0.93 11.38 -0.95
C ILE A 42 -2.42 11.14 -0.67
N LEU A 43 -2.98 10.03 -1.16
CA LEU A 43 -4.35 9.62 -0.88
C LEU A 43 -4.63 9.37 0.61
N CYS A 44 -3.59 9.18 1.43
CA CYS A 44 -3.71 9.03 2.89
C CYS A 44 -3.99 10.34 3.64
N PHE A 45 -3.87 11.50 2.98
CA PHE A 45 -4.27 12.79 3.57
C PHE A 45 -5.78 12.96 3.70
N LEU A 46 -6.58 12.24 2.89
CA LEU A 46 -8.02 12.18 3.08
C LEU A 46 -8.34 11.06 4.07
N PRO A 47 -8.82 11.32 5.30
CA PRO A 47 -8.94 10.29 6.33
C PRO A 47 -9.82 9.11 5.91
N LEU A 48 -10.97 9.38 5.25
CA LEU A 48 -11.87 8.34 4.73
C LEU A 48 -11.26 7.54 3.57
N ILE A 49 -10.63 8.22 2.62
CA ILE A 49 -10.04 7.57 1.43
C ILE A 49 -8.75 6.85 1.82
N GLY A 50 -7.96 7.43 2.71
CA GLY A 50 -6.71 6.89 3.22
C GLY A 50 -6.89 5.57 3.94
N VAL A 51 -7.92 5.43 4.78
CA VAL A 51 -8.24 4.16 5.42
C VAL A 51 -8.66 3.11 4.40
N LEU A 52 -9.52 3.45 3.43
CA LEU A 52 -9.92 2.51 2.36
C LEU A 52 -8.73 2.10 1.49
N VAL A 53 -7.85 3.04 1.15
CA VAL A 53 -6.62 2.79 0.39
C VAL A 53 -5.67 1.90 1.19
N LEU A 54 -5.49 2.15 2.48
CA LEU A 54 -4.67 1.31 3.35
C LEU A 54 -5.22 -0.12 3.45
N ILE A 55 -6.54 -0.28 3.61
CA ILE A 55 -7.19 -1.60 3.60
C ILE A 55 -6.99 -2.29 2.25
N TRP A 56 -7.17 -1.58 1.14
CA TRP A 56 -6.98 -2.12 -0.19
C TRP A 56 -5.53 -2.52 -0.46
N ILE A 57 -4.57 -1.68 -0.04
CA ILE A 57 -3.13 -1.97 -0.09
C ILE A 57 -2.82 -3.18 0.78
N ALA A 58 -3.39 -3.27 1.98
CA ALA A 58 -3.22 -4.42 2.87
C ALA A 58 -3.74 -5.72 2.23
N SER A 59 -4.87 -5.68 1.52
CA SER A 59 -5.44 -6.84 0.81
C SER A 59 -4.64 -7.34 -0.39
N LYS A 60 -3.75 -6.52 -0.99
CA LYS A 60 -2.91 -6.99 -2.09
C LYS A 60 -1.83 -7.96 -1.60
N PRO A 61 -1.62 -9.12 -2.24
CA PRO A 61 -0.52 -10.00 -1.89
C PRO A 61 0.83 -9.30 -2.11
N ASP A 62 1.78 -9.56 -1.21
CA ASP A 62 3.12 -8.99 -1.31
C ASP A 62 3.83 -9.48 -2.58
N LYS A 63 4.68 -8.64 -3.17
CA LYS A 63 5.46 -8.99 -4.38
C LYS A 63 6.26 -10.29 -4.19
N GLU A 64 6.75 -10.52 -2.97
CA GLU A 64 7.47 -11.74 -2.60
C GLU A 64 6.60 -13.00 -2.73
N LEU A 65 5.31 -12.93 -2.40
CA LEU A 65 4.40 -14.06 -2.55
C LEU A 65 4.14 -14.37 -4.03
N LEU A 66 3.94 -13.34 -4.86
CA LEU A 66 3.78 -13.50 -6.31
C LEU A 66 5.03 -14.13 -6.94
N GLU A 67 6.22 -13.70 -6.52
CA GLU A 67 7.48 -14.26 -7.00
C GLU A 67 7.68 -15.72 -6.59
N ARG A 68 7.32 -16.08 -5.35
CA ARG A 68 7.34 -17.47 -4.88
C ARG A 68 6.37 -18.37 -5.66
N VAL A 69 5.16 -17.89 -5.92
CA VAL A 69 4.17 -18.63 -6.73
C VAL A 69 4.67 -18.82 -8.15
N ALA A 70 5.18 -17.77 -8.80
CA ALA A 70 5.76 -17.87 -10.14
C ALA A 70 6.93 -18.86 -10.20
N LYS A 71 7.79 -18.88 -9.17
CA LYS A 71 8.89 -19.84 -9.07
C LYS A 71 8.41 -21.28 -8.93
N ILE A 72 7.37 -21.52 -8.13
CA ILE A 72 6.78 -22.85 -7.95
C ILE A 72 6.12 -23.33 -9.24
N GLU A 73 5.34 -22.46 -9.90
CA GLU A 73 4.66 -22.77 -11.15
C GLU A 73 5.65 -23.10 -12.27
N GLY A 74 6.72 -22.31 -12.41
CA GLY A 74 7.80 -22.61 -13.35
C GLY A 74 8.50 -23.95 -13.06
N SER A 75 8.71 -24.29 -11.77
CA SER A 75 9.33 -25.55 -11.39
C SER A 75 8.45 -26.77 -11.64
N GLN A 76 7.13 -26.64 -11.49
CA GLN A 76 6.17 -27.70 -11.81
C GLN A 76 6.09 -27.95 -13.32
N ARG A 77 6.09 -26.89 -14.13
CA ARG A 77 6.06 -27.00 -15.59
C ARG A 77 7.27 -27.77 -16.14
N ILE A 78 8.47 -27.46 -15.63
CA ILE A 78 9.71 -28.17 -16.00
C ILE A 78 9.67 -29.66 -15.61
N LYS A 79 9.03 -30.00 -14.47
CA LYS A 79 8.89 -31.40 -14.06
C LYS A 79 7.94 -32.17 -14.96
N THR A 80 6.83 -31.57 -15.36
CA THR A 80 5.87 -32.18 -16.28
C THR A 80 6.50 -32.40 -17.65
N ASP A 81 7.19 -31.40 -18.22
CA ASP A 81 7.87 -31.52 -19.52
C ASP A 81 8.93 -32.64 -19.52
N ARG A 82 9.63 -32.84 -18.40
CA ARG A 82 10.59 -33.95 -18.24
C ARG A 82 9.92 -35.32 -18.18
N ALA A 83 8.79 -35.41 -17.49
CA ALA A 83 8.04 -36.67 -17.36
C ALA A 83 7.42 -37.10 -18.69
N GLU A 84 7.00 -36.16 -19.54
CA GLU A 84 6.54 -36.47 -20.91
C GLU A 84 7.70 -36.83 -21.86
N GLY A 85 8.87 -36.20 -21.72
CA GLY A 85 10.04 -36.49 -22.55
C GLY A 85 10.68 -37.87 -22.29
N ASP A 86 10.62 -38.38 -21.06
CA ASP A 86 11.14 -39.72 -20.71
C ASP A 86 10.12 -40.86 -21.03
N ALA A 87 8.89 -40.52 -21.39
CA ALA A 87 7.83 -41.49 -21.71
C ALA A 87 7.67 -41.76 -23.22
N SER A 88 8.49 -41.12 -24.06
CA SER A 88 8.44 -41.20 -25.53
C SER A 88 9.68 -41.86 -26.13
#